data_AF-A0A8C0XAE5-F1
#
_entry.id   AF-A0A8C0XAE5-F1
#
_cell.length_a   1.000
_cell.length_b   1.000
_cell.length_c   1.000
_cell.angle_alpha   90.00
_cell.angle_beta   90.00
_cell.angle_gamma   90.00
#
_symmetry.space_group_name_H-M   'P 1'
#
loop_
_entity.id
_entity.type
_entity.pdbx_description
1 polymer ?
#
loop_
_entity_poly.entity_id
_entity_poly.type
_entity_poly.pdbx_seq_one_letter_code
_entity_poly.pdbx_strand_id
1 'polypeptide(L)'
;MAFLGVQAGKILLYYKDQTKVILIRFAAWCCILGLISIALTKVSTNEGFIPINKNLWSISYVTTLSSFAFLILLVLYPVVDVKRLWTGAPFFYPGMNSILVYVGHEVFENYFPFQWKLEDNQSHKEHLTQNIVATALWVLIAYILYRKKIFWKI
;
A
#
# COMPACT_ATOMS: atom_id res chain seq x y z
N MET A 1 -4.21 -8.37 10.69
CA MET A 1 -3.70 -7.20 9.95
C MET A 1 -3.71 -5.92 10.80
N ALA A 2 -4.85 -5.52 11.38
CA ALA A 2 -4.96 -4.32 12.22
C ALA A 2 -3.90 -4.24 13.35
N PHE A 3 -3.65 -5.36 14.04
CA PHE A 3 -2.64 -5.42 15.11
C PHE A 3 -1.23 -5.00 14.64
N LEU A 4 -0.77 -5.46 13.47
CA LEU A 4 0.57 -5.14 12.96
C LEU A 4 0.68 -3.66 12.55
N GLY A 5 -0.41 -3.07 12.05
CA GLY A 5 -0.49 -1.63 11.83
C GLY A 5 -0.42 -0.83 13.13
N VAL A 6 -1.14 -1.27 14.18
CA VAL A 6 -1.03 -0.66 15.52
C VAL A 6 0.39 -0.79 16.07
N GLN A 7 1.07 -1.92 15.86
CA GLN A 7 2.47 -2.09 16.26
C GLN A 7 3.39 -1.10 15.55
N ALA A 8 3.25 -0.92 14.23
CA ALA A 8 4.01 0.07 13.48
C ALA A 8 3.79 1.49 14.03
N GLY A 9 2.53 1.86 14.30
CA GLY A 9 2.18 3.16 14.90
C GLY A 9 2.76 3.35 16.31
N LYS A 10 2.71 2.31 17.16
CA LYS A 10 3.32 2.35 18.49
C LYS A 10 4.83 2.55 18.43
N ILE A 11 5.53 1.90 17.48
CA ILE A 11 6.97 2.09 17.30
C ILE A 11 7.29 3.54 16.97
N LEU A 12 6.54 4.15 16.04
CA LEU A 12 6.73 5.55 15.65
C LEU A 12 6.45 6.53 16.80
N LEU A 13 5.37 6.30 17.55
CA LEU A 13 4.96 7.20 18.64
C LEU A 13 5.85 7.07 19.89
N TYR A 14 6.23 5.84 20.26
CA TYR A 14 6.99 5.59 21.49
C TYR A 14 8.47 5.93 21.35
N TYR A 15 9.07 5.62 20.19
CA TYR A 15 10.50 5.88 19.92
C TYR A 15 10.70 7.16 19.12
N LYS A 16 9.81 8.15 19.32
CA LYS A 16 9.87 9.43 18.63
C LYS A 16 11.28 10.04 18.74
N ASP A 17 11.77 10.60 17.64
CA ASP A 17 13.10 11.19 17.48
C ASP A 17 14.30 10.20 17.57
N GLN A 18 14.07 8.92 17.89
CA GLN A 18 15.09 7.86 17.90
C GLN A 18 15.11 7.07 16.58
N THR A 19 15.51 7.75 15.51
CA THR A 19 15.52 7.20 14.14
C THR A 19 16.17 5.82 14.03
N LYS A 20 17.33 5.60 14.64
CA LYS A 20 18.04 4.31 14.57
C LYS A 20 17.22 3.17 15.19
N VAL A 21 16.55 3.43 16.31
CA VAL A 21 15.73 2.43 17.02
C VAL A 21 14.49 2.07 16.21
N ILE A 22 13.83 3.06 15.61
CA ILE A 22 12.68 2.84 14.72
C ILE A 22 13.08 1.96 13.53
N LEU A 23 14.17 2.29 12.84
CA LEU A 23 14.64 1.54 11.67
C LEU A 23 14.99 0.09 12.02
N ILE A 24 15.71 -0.14 13.12
CA ILE A 24 16.05 -1.50 13.57
C ILE A 24 14.79 -2.30 13.87
N ARG A 25 13.76 -1.69 14.48
CA ARG A 25 12.50 -2.37 14.78
C ARG A 25 11.69 -2.68 13.55
N PHE A 26 11.62 -1.77 12.58
CA PHE A 26 10.97 -2.04 11.29
C PHE A 26 11.69 -3.15 10.53
N ALA A 27 13.02 -3.15 10.50
CA ALA A 27 13.80 -4.22 9.90
C ALA A 27 13.57 -5.56 10.61
N ALA A 28 13.56 -5.58 11.95
CA ALA A 28 13.30 -6.78 12.73
C ALA A 28 11.91 -7.37 12.43
N TRP A 29 10.86 -6.54 12.45
CA TRP A 29 9.50 -6.97 12.11
C TRP A 29 9.38 -7.44 10.66
N CYS A 30 10.01 -6.72 9.72
CA CYS A 30 10.09 -7.12 8.31
C CYS A 30 10.69 -8.53 8.17
N CYS A 31 11.85 -8.78 8.79
CA CYS A 31 12.55 -10.05 8.73
C CYS A 31 11.77 -11.17 9.40
N ILE A 32 11.24 -10.96 10.61
CA ILE A 32 10.46 -11.97 11.34
C ILE A 32 9.24 -12.39 10.53
N LEU A 33 8.45 -11.42 10.04
CA LEU A 33 7.25 -11.71 9.25
C LEU A 33 7.60 -12.33 7.90
N GLY A 34 8.70 -11.90 7.28
CA GLY A 34 9.19 -12.46 6.02
C GLY A 34 9.62 -13.92 6.17
N LEU A 35 10.37 -14.26 7.22
CA LEU A 35 10.78 -15.63 7.52
C LEU A 35 9.58 -16.55 7.82
N ILE A 36 8.62 -16.06 8.62
CA ILE A 36 7.38 -16.80 8.89
C ILE A 36 6.63 -17.05 7.57
N SER A 37 6.48 -16.02 6.73
CA SER A 37 5.85 -16.13 5.42
C SER A 37 6.55 -17.14 4.51
N ILE A 38 7.89 -17.12 4.47
CA ILE A 38 8.70 -18.05 3.69
C ILE A 38 8.51 -19.48 4.19
N ALA A 39 8.55 -19.71 5.51
CA ALA A 39 8.34 -21.02 6.10
C ALA A 39 6.95 -21.59 5.79
N LEU A 40 5.91 -20.75 5.86
CA LEU A 40 4.53 -21.13 5.55
C LEU A 40 4.32 -21.47 4.08
N THR A 41 4.97 -20.72 3.19
CA THR A 41 4.76 -20.80 1.74
C THR A 41 5.76 -21.75 1.06
N LYS A 42 6.85 -22.15 1.74
CA LYS A 42 8.00 -22.87 1.17
C LYS A 42 8.57 -22.22 -0.10
N VAL A 43 8.38 -20.90 -0.27
CA VAL A 43 8.72 -20.18 -1.50
C VAL A 43 8.02 -20.76 -2.76
N SER A 44 6.88 -21.44 -2.58
CA SER A 44 6.06 -21.96 -3.68
C SER A 44 4.65 -21.42 -3.60
N THR A 45 4.11 -20.94 -4.72
CA THR A 45 2.78 -20.30 -4.77
C THR A 45 1.66 -21.24 -4.34
N ASN A 46 1.80 -22.54 -4.65
CA ASN A 46 0.70 -23.52 -4.51
C ASN A 46 1.04 -24.72 -3.61
N GLU A 47 2.32 -24.95 -3.29
CA GLU A 47 2.76 -26.17 -2.57
C GLU A 47 3.21 -25.90 -1.12
N GLY A 48 2.98 -24.68 -0.61
CA GLY A 48 3.23 -24.33 0.78
C GLY A 48 2.29 -25.05 1.75
N PHE A 49 2.66 -25.09 3.04
CA PHE A 49 1.78 -25.60 4.10
C PHE A 49 0.46 -24.83 4.14
N ILE A 50 0.55 -23.51 3.95
CA ILE A 50 -0.61 -22.63 3.80
C ILE A 50 -0.32 -21.73 2.58
N PRO A 51 -0.96 -21.96 1.43
CA PRO A 51 -0.77 -21.11 0.27
C PRO A 51 -1.29 -19.69 0.51
N ILE A 52 -0.76 -18.74 -0.25
CA ILE A 52 -1.18 -17.35 -0.20
C ILE A 52 -2.58 -17.25 -0.81
N ASN A 53 -3.58 -16.98 0.03
CA ASN A 53 -4.96 -16.86 -0.40
C ASN A 53 -5.55 -15.53 0.09
N LYS A 54 -5.87 -14.66 -0.87
CA LYS A 54 -6.43 -13.33 -0.64
C LYS A 54 -7.88 -13.41 -0.13
N ASN A 55 -8.71 -14.31 -0.68
CA ASN A 55 -10.13 -14.39 -0.36
C ASN A 55 -10.37 -14.88 1.08
N LEU A 56 -9.52 -15.80 1.54
CA LEU A 56 -9.57 -16.34 2.91
C LEU A 56 -8.74 -15.55 3.92
N TRP A 57 -8.06 -14.48 3.48
CA TRP A 57 -7.10 -13.75 4.32
C TRP A 57 -6.13 -14.69 5.04
N SER A 58 -5.54 -15.64 4.31
CA SER A 58 -4.71 -16.68 4.91
C SER A 58 -3.54 -16.09 5.71
N ILE A 59 -3.06 -16.82 6.72
CA ILE A 59 -1.99 -16.30 7.57
C ILE A 59 -0.69 -16.03 6.80
N SER A 60 -0.43 -16.81 5.74
CA SER A 60 0.65 -16.55 4.79
C SER A 60 0.43 -15.23 4.07
N TYR A 61 -0.77 -14.98 3.54
CA TYR A 61 -1.10 -13.71 2.88
C TYR A 61 -0.91 -12.50 3.81
N VAL A 62 -1.39 -12.59 5.07
CA VAL A 62 -1.25 -11.51 6.05
C VAL A 62 0.20 -11.27 6.44
N THR A 63 1.00 -12.31 6.64
CA THR A 63 2.42 -12.19 7.02
C THR A 63 3.28 -11.67 5.86
N THR A 64 3.03 -12.13 4.62
CA THR A 64 3.66 -11.59 3.41
C THR A 64 3.36 -10.10 3.26
N LEU A 65 2.08 -9.70 3.27
CA LEU A 65 1.69 -8.31 3.06
C LEU A 65 2.26 -7.38 4.15
N SER A 66 2.25 -7.85 5.40
CA SER A 66 2.77 -7.07 6.52
C SER A 66 4.29 -6.93 6.48
N SER A 67 5.02 -7.96 6.03
CA SER A 67 6.47 -7.86 5.81
C SER A 67 6.81 -6.79 4.78
N PHE A 68 6.12 -6.80 3.63
CA PHE A 68 6.28 -5.75 2.61
C PHE A 68 5.88 -4.36 3.13
N ALA A 69 4.83 -4.24 3.94
CA ALA A 69 4.45 -2.97 4.54
C ALA A 69 5.55 -2.42 5.47
N PHE A 70 6.17 -3.26 6.31
CA PHE A 70 7.31 -2.84 7.15
C PHE A 70 8.54 -2.50 6.32
N LEU A 71 8.79 -3.19 5.19
CA LEU A 71 9.86 -2.84 4.25
C LEU A 71 9.61 -1.46 3.63
N ILE A 72 8.41 -1.19 3.16
CA ILE A 72 8.04 0.12 2.60
C ILE A 72 8.19 1.21 3.66
N LEU A 73 7.74 0.98 4.90
CA LEU A 73 7.93 1.91 6.01
C LEU A 73 9.41 2.13 6.36
N LEU A 74 10.24 1.08 6.30
CA LEU A 74 11.68 1.15 6.53
C LEU A 74 12.36 2.09 5.52
N VAL A 75 11.87 2.14 4.28
CA VAL A 75 12.38 3.04 3.23
C VAL A 75 11.76 4.44 3.33
N LEU A 76 10.44 4.54 3.53
CA LEU A 76 9.73 5.82 3.53
C LEU A 76 10.07 6.68 4.75
N TYR A 77 10.16 6.09 5.94
CA TYR A 77 10.47 6.84 7.17
C TYR A 77 11.76 7.67 7.08
N PRO A 78 12.92 7.12 6.69
CA PRO A 78 14.14 7.93 6.57
C PRO A 78 14.10 8.91 5.40
N VAL A 79 13.40 8.60 4.31
CA VAL A 79 13.30 9.49 3.13
C VAL A 79 12.42 10.71 3.42
N VAL A 80 11.25 10.48 4.03
CA VAL A 80 10.21 11.50 4.27
C VAL A 80 10.43 12.20 5.61
N ASP A 81 10.57 11.45 6.72
CA ASP A 81 10.56 12.04 8.06
C ASP A 81 11.95 12.53 8.52
N VAL A 82 13.01 11.80 8.15
CA VAL A 82 14.38 12.12 8.60
C VAL A 82 15.09 13.07 7.64
N LYS A 83 15.23 12.67 6.37
CA LYS A 83 15.95 13.48 5.38
C LYS A 83 15.08 14.56 4.74
N ARG A 84 13.75 14.48 4.89
CA ARG A 84 12.77 15.41 4.30
C ARG A 84 13.02 15.67 2.81
N LEU A 85 13.52 14.67 2.09
CA LEU A 85 13.78 14.75 0.65
C LEU A 85 12.47 14.79 -0.14
N TRP A 86 11.40 14.32 0.50
CA TRP A 86 10.09 14.21 -0.10
C TRP A 86 9.00 14.54 0.91
N THR A 87 7.99 15.29 0.48
CA THR A 87 6.87 15.73 1.33
C THR A 87 5.77 14.67 1.49
N GLY A 88 5.92 13.49 0.88
CA GLY A 88 4.91 12.43 0.89
C GLY A 88 3.79 12.59 -0.14
N ALA A 89 3.90 13.57 -1.06
CA ALA A 89 3.02 13.69 -2.22
C ALA A 89 3.50 12.74 -3.36
N PRO A 90 2.70 11.76 -3.83
CA PRO A 90 1.27 11.94 -4.03
C PRO A 90 0.38 11.24 -2.99
N PHE A 91 0.90 10.45 -2.06
CA PHE A 91 0.09 9.64 -1.14
C PHE A 91 -0.83 10.48 -0.24
N PHE A 92 -0.41 11.71 0.07
CA PHE A 92 -1.20 12.61 0.90
C PHE A 92 -2.55 13.00 0.28
N TYR A 93 -2.59 13.28 -1.03
CA TYR A 93 -3.79 13.81 -1.70
C TYR A 93 -4.97 12.83 -1.73
N PRO A 94 -4.83 11.59 -2.23
CA PRO A 94 -5.91 10.61 -2.17
C PRO A 94 -6.14 10.16 -0.73
N GLY A 95 -5.13 10.20 0.16
CA GLY A 95 -5.32 9.90 1.58
C GLY A 95 -6.29 10.85 2.29
N MET A 96 -6.23 12.15 1.99
CA MET A 96 -7.16 13.14 2.56
C MET A 96 -8.58 13.06 1.99
N ASN A 97 -8.76 12.46 0.82
CA ASN A 97 -10.04 12.31 0.11
C ASN A 97 -10.34 10.84 -0.19
N SER A 98 -9.97 9.94 0.73
CA SER A 98 -9.98 8.49 0.49
C SER A 98 -11.36 7.94 0.16
N ILE A 99 -12.40 8.43 0.83
CA ILE A 99 -13.78 8.01 0.57
C ILE A 99 -14.26 8.43 -0.82
N LEU A 100 -13.94 9.66 -1.24
CA LEU A 100 -14.34 10.19 -2.54
C LEU A 100 -13.62 9.43 -3.66
N VAL A 101 -12.32 9.18 -3.51
CA VAL A 101 -11.55 8.40 -4.48
C VAL A 101 -12.08 6.96 -4.57
N TYR A 102 -12.43 6.34 -3.44
CA TYR A 102 -13.00 4.99 -3.40
C TYR A 102 -14.36 4.92 -4.11
N VAL A 103 -15.32 5.75 -3.69
CA VAL A 103 -16.67 5.77 -4.28
C VAL A 103 -16.60 6.17 -5.74
N GLY A 104 -15.76 7.15 -6.07
CA GLY A 104 -15.53 7.57 -7.44
C GLY A 104 -14.98 6.43 -8.29
N HIS A 105 -13.99 5.67 -7.80
CA HIS A 105 -13.46 4.52 -8.52
C HIS A 105 -14.55 3.46 -8.77
N GLU A 106 -15.39 3.17 -7.78
CA GLU A 106 -16.49 2.20 -7.91
C GLU A 106 -17.57 2.67 -8.90
N VAL A 107 -17.95 3.95 -8.86
CA VAL A 107 -18.95 4.53 -9.78
C VAL A 107 -18.42 4.63 -11.21
N PHE A 108 -17.14 4.98 -11.38
CA PHE A 108 -16.52 5.17 -12.69
C PHE A 108 -15.77 3.94 -13.20
N GLU A 109 -15.89 2.78 -12.54
CA GLU A 109 -15.13 1.56 -12.86
C GLU A 109 -15.25 1.17 -14.34
N ASN A 110 -16.43 1.33 -14.95
CA ASN A 110 -16.68 0.93 -16.34
C ASN A 110 -16.57 2.07 -17.36
N TYR A 111 -16.12 3.26 -16.95
CA TYR A 111 -16.07 4.44 -17.81
C TYR A 111 -14.65 4.74 -18.29
N PHE A 112 -14.53 5.14 -19.56
CA PHE A 112 -13.32 5.78 -20.06
C PHE A 112 -13.10 7.09 -19.28
N PRO A 113 -11.88 7.44 -18.83
CA PRO A 113 -10.57 6.80 -19.09
C PRO A 113 -10.10 5.79 -18.02
N PHE A 114 -10.95 5.36 -17.08
CA PHE A 114 -10.55 4.44 -15.99
C PHE A 114 -10.54 2.98 -16.44
N GLN A 115 -11.46 2.62 -17.32
CA GLN A 115 -11.51 1.32 -17.98
C GLN A 115 -11.91 1.49 -19.43
N TRP A 116 -11.21 0.78 -20.30
CA TRP A 116 -11.57 0.67 -21.71
C TRP A 116 -11.46 -0.78 -22.14
N LYS A 117 -12.14 -1.12 -23.23
CA LYS A 117 -12.10 -2.47 -23.77
C LYS A 117 -10.71 -2.74 -24.32
N LEU A 118 -10.04 -3.71 -23.72
CA LEU A 118 -8.72 -4.19 -24.16
C LEU A 118 -8.90 -5.03 -25.43
N GLU A 119 -7.97 -4.90 -26.37
CA GLU A 119 -7.97 -5.68 -27.60
C GLU A 119 -7.48 -7.11 -27.34
N ASP A 120 -6.51 -7.26 -26.44
CA ASP A 120 -6.07 -8.54 -25.89
C ASP A 120 -6.23 -8.59 -24.37
N ASN A 121 -7.27 -9.30 -23.91
CA ASN A 121 -7.60 -9.39 -22.48
C ASN A 121 -6.56 -10.19 -21.66
N GLN A 122 -5.61 -10.90 -22.29
CA GLN A 122 -4.52 -11.64 -21.61
C GLN A 122 -3.21 -10.84 -21.55
N SER A 123 -3.13 -9.71 -22.25
CA SER A 123 -1.92 -8.88 -22.29
C SER A 123 -1.72 -8.13 -20.97
N HIS A 124 -0.76 -8.59 -20.17
CA HIS A 124 -0.42 -7.97 -18.88
C HIS A 124 0.04 -6.51 -19.05
N LYS A 125 0.61 -6.16 -20.22
CA LYS A 125 1.08 -4.81 -20.51
C LYS A 125 -0.07 -3.82 -20.68
N GLU A 126 -1.16 -4.25 -21.31
CA GLU A 126 -2.32 -3.40 -21.52
C GLU A 126 -3.07 -3.17 -20.21
N HIS A 127 -3.27 -4.23 -19.41
CA HIS A 127 -3.79 -4.13 -18.05
C HIS A 127 -2.94 -3.20 -17.17
N LEU A 128 -1.60 -3.32 -17.24
CA LEU A 128 -0.70 -2.46 -16.49
C LEU A 128 -0.85 -1.00 -16.91
N THR A 129 -0.90 -0.73 -18.22
CA THR A 129 -1.04 0.63 -18.76
C THR A 129 -2.35 1.25 -18.31
N GLN A 130 -3.44 0.49 -18.39
CA GLN A 130 -4.75 0.93 -17.91
C GLN A 130 -4.74 1.28 -16.42
N ASN A 131 -4.20 0.39 -15.58
CA ASN A 131 -4.10 0.63 -14.15
C ASN A 131 -3.24 1.85 -13.81
N ILE A 132 -2.13 2.06 -14.52
CA ILE A 132 -1.27 3.24 -14.35
C ILE A 132 -2.03 4.51 -14.71
N VAL A 133 -2.73 4.54 -15.85
CA VAL A 133 -3.51 5.70 -16.31
C VAL A 133 -4.63 6.00 -15.32
N ALA A 134 -5.41 4.99 -14.93
CA ALA A 134 -6.50 5.13 -13.96
C ALA A 134 -5.99 5.67 -12.62
N THR A 135 -4.88 5.12 -12.10
CA THR A 135 -4.28 5.56 -10.84
C THR A 135 -3.75 6.99 -10.94
N ALA A 136 -3.07 7.35 -12.04
CA ALA A 136 -2.56 8.70 -12.26
C ALA A 136 -3.69 9.74 -12.31
N LEU A 137 -4.81 9.40 -12.95
CA LEU A 137 -6.00 10.25 -12.99
C LEU A 137 -6.63 10.43 -11.62
N TRP A 138 -6.77 9.37 -10.83
CA TRP A 138 -7.27 9.47 -9.45
C TRP A 138 -6.37 10.34 -8.57
N VAL A 139 -5.05 10.22 -8.71
CA VAL A 139 -4.10 11.10 -8.02
C VAL A 139 -4.27 12.56 -8.46
N LEU A 140 -4.48 12.81 -9.76
CA LEU A 140 -4.72 14.15 -10.29
C LEU A 140 -6.05 14.74 -9.78
N ILE A 141 -7.13 13.96 -9.78
CA ILE A 141 -8.42 14.37 -9.23
C ILE A 141 -8.28 14.71 -7.74
N ALA A 142 -7.63 13.83 -6.97
CA ALA A 142 -7.36 14.08 -5.56
C ALA A 142 -6.51 15.34 -5.34
N TYR A 143 -5.55 15.61 -6.22
CA TYR A 143 -4.77 16.84 -6.19
C TYR A 143 -5.63 18.09 -6.47
N ILE A 144 -6.52 18.05 -7.46
CA ILE A 144 -7.44 19.16 -7.74
C ILE A 144 -8.33 19.44 -6.53
N LEU A 145 -8.91 18.40 -5.93
CA LEU A 145 -9.74 18.50 -4.72
C LEU A 145 -8.95 19.11 -3.56
N TYR A 146 -7.73 18.65 -3.35
CA TYR A 146 -6.81 19.21 -2.35
C TYR A 146 -6.56 20.71 -2.59
N ARG A 147 -6.27 21.12 -3.84
CA ARG A 147 -6.06 22.53 -4.20
C ARG A 147 -7.32 23.38 -3.98
N LYS A 148 -8.51 22.81 -4.16
CA LYS A 148 -9.80 23.46 -3.89
C LYS A 148 -10.22 23.41 -2.42
N LYS A 149 -9.43 22.75 -1.55
CA LYS A 149 -9.72 22.52 -0.12
C LYS A 149 -11.07 21.82 0.12
N ILE A 150 -11.52 21.02 -0.83
CA ILE A 150 -12.73 20.19 -0.69
C ILE A 150 -12.28 18.86 -0.09
N PHE A 151 -12.74 18.59 1.13
CA PHE A 151 -12.42 17.36 1.85
C PHE A 151 -13.73 16.72 2.31
N TRP A 152 -14.09 15.61 1.66
CA TRP A 152 -15.26 14.86 2.11
C TRP A 152 -14.85 13.96 3.27
N LYS A 153 -15.34 14.32 4.47
CA LYS A 153 -15.20 13.53 5.68
C LYS A 153 -16.60 13.14 6.14
N ILE A 154 -16.76 11.90 6.57
CA ILE A 154 -17.94 11.39 7.29
C ILE A 154 -17.64 11.50 8.77
#